data_AF-A0A3S0SF70-F1
#
_entry.id   AF-A0A3S0SF70-F1
#
_cell.length_a   1.000
_cell.length_b   1.000
_cell.length_c   1.000
_cell.angle_alpha   90.00
_cell.angle_beta   90.00
_cell.angle_gamma   90.00
#
_symmetry.space_group_name_H-M   'P 1'
#
loop_
_entity.id
_entity.type
_entity.pdbx_description
1 polymer ?
#
loop_
_entity_poly.entity_id
_entity_poly.type
_entity_poly.pdbx_seq_one_letter_code
_entity_poly.pdbx_strand_id
1 'polypeptide(L)'
;MSAPTPPAEVKTAVAELRAAFGDLHEMHECSTDCPESCDQSDYSESAYRHHDEHNADVREDIELKAGALVEALDAWLGSANLTATAGEVPR
;
A
#
# COMPACT_ATOMS: atom_id res chain seq x y z
N MET A 1 -6.10 19.20 23.32
CA MET A 1 -5.65 17.84 23.65
C MET A 1 -4.65 17.43 22.59
N SER A 2 -3.45 16.98 22.98
CA SER A 2 -2.47 16.45 22.03
C SER A 2 -2.82 15.01 21.69
N ALA A 3 -2.64 14.60 20.45
CA ALA A 3 -2.77 13.19 20.08
C ALA A 3 -1.78 12.35 20.91
N PRO A 4 -2.17 11.15 21.37
CA PRO A 4 -1.23 10.25 22.03
C PRO A 4 -0.09 9.92 21.06
N THR A 5 1.11 9.71 21.61
CA THR A 5 2.26 9.33 20.79
C THR A 5 2.08 7.89 20.30
N PRO A 6 2.22 7.62 18.98
CA PRO A 6 2.09 6.26 18.47
C PRO A 6 3.19 5.33 19.02
N PRO A 7 2.84 4.10 19.43
CA PRO A 7 3.80 3.10 19.85
C PRO A 7 4.62 2.60 18.65
N ALA A 8 5.68 1.83 18.94
CA ALA A 8 6.64 1.40 17.92
C ALA A 8 5.98 0.50 16.85
N GLU A 9 5.02 -0.31 17.28
CA GLU A 9 4.27 -1.26 16.46
C GLU A 9 3.44 -0.53 15.40
N VAL A 10 2.72 0.52 15.79
CA VAL A 10 1.95 1.36 14.85
C VAL A 10 2.88 2.07 13.86
N LYS A 11 4.01 2.60 14.32
CA LYS A 11 5.00 3.25 13.42
C LYS A 11 5.59 2.27 12.43
N THR A 12 5.88 1.05 12.87
CA THR A 12 6.41 -0.04 12.03
C THR A 12 5.38 -0.45 10.99
N ALA A 13 4.14 -0.73 11.39
CA ALA A 13 3.07 -1.09 10.48
C ALA A 13 2.80 -0.01 9.42
N VAL A 14 2.84 1.28 9.79
CA VAL A 14 2.75 2.39 8.83
C VAL A 14 3.93 2.41 7.86
N ALA A 15 5.15 2.17 8.34
CA ALA A 15 6.34 2.14 7.49
C ALA A 15 6.30 0.97 6.49
N GLU A 16 5.90 -0.21 6.95
CA GLU A 16 5.75 -1.40 6.10
C GLU A 16 4.64 -1.23 5.06
N LEU A 17 3.47 -0.71 5.45
CA LEU A 17 2.39 -0.43 4.51
C LEU A 17 2.81 0.60 3.44
N ARG A 18 3.57 1.63 3.82
CA ARG A 18 4.13 2.60 2.87
C ARG A 18 5.15 1.98 1.92
N ALA A 19 5.97 1.06 2.41
CA ALA A 19 6.91 0.34 1.57
C ALA A 19 6.17 -0.50 0.52
N ALA A 20 5.15 -1.26 0.94
CA ALA A 20 4.32 -2.06 0.04
C ALA A 20 3.61 -1.21 -1.04
N PHE A 21 3.14 0.00 -0.71
CA PHE A 21 2.63 0.92 -1.74
C PHE A 21 3.69 1.33 -2.76
N GLY A 22 4.96 1.41 -2.35
CA GLY A 22 6.08 1.72 -3.25
C GLY A 22 6.44 0.57 -4.20
N ASP A 23 5.97 -0.65 -3.90
CA ASP A 23 6.20 -1.84 -4.72
C ASP A 23 5.12 -2.00 -5.81
N LEU A 24 4.02 -1.21 -5.75
CA LEU A 24 3.06 -1.13 -6.83
C LEU A 24 3.75 -0.55 -8.06
N HIS A 25 3.70 -1.31 -9.14
CA HIS A 25 4.29 -0.89 -10.39
C HIS A 25 3.19 -0.18 -11.21
N GLU A 26 3.50 0.97 -11.81
CA GLU A 26 2.62 1.61 -12.80
C GLU A 26 3.28 1.50 -14.17
N MET A 27 2.58 0.91 -15.15
CA MET A 27 3.02 0.97 -16.54
C MET A 27 2.96 2.43 -16.98
N HIS A 28 4.10 3.03 -17.28
CA HIS A 28 4.16 4.36 -17.86
C HIS A 28 4.93 4.32 -19.18
N GLU A 29 4.63 5.26 -20.07
CA GLU A 29 5.48 5.45 -21.23
C GLU A 29 6.86 5.93 -20.74
N CYS A 30 7.95 5.20 -20.99
CA CYS A 30 9.28 5.72 -20.65
C CYS A 30 9.52 7.01 -21.47
N SER A 31 9.90 8.08 -20.80
CA SER A 31 10.34 9.34 -21.39
C SER A 31 11.86 9.50 -21.25
N THR A 32 12.42 10.60 -21.75
CA THR A 32 13.84 10.93 -21.57
C THR A 32 14.23 11.15 -20.10
N ASP A 33 13.26 11.33 -19.21
CA ASP A 33 13.48 11.55 -17.78
C ASP A 33 13.53 10.23 -16.99
N CYS A 34 13.31 9.09 -17.64
CA CYS A 34 13.35 7.79 -17.00
C CYS A 34 14.80 7.35 -16.71
N PRO A 35 15.04 6.67 -15.58
CA PRO A 35 16.36 6.07 -15.30
C PRO A 35 16.71 5.03 -16.37
N GLU A 36 18.01 4.80 -16.61
CA GLU A 36 18.48 3.81 -17.59
C GLU A 36 17.99 2.38 -17.31
N SER A 37 17.56 2.10 -16.07
CA SER A 37 16.94 0.85 -15.66
C SER A 37 15.40 0.83 -15.81
N CYS A 38 14.81 1.74 -16.59
CA CYS A 38 13.38 1.74 -16.93
C CYS A 38 13.09 0.56 -17.89
N ASP A 39 12.72 -0.60 -17.34
CA ASP A 39 12.33 -1.78 -18.12
C ASP A 39 11.00 -1.61 -18.89
N GLN A 40 10.43 -0.40 -18.94
CA GLN A 40 9.08 -0.11 -19.46
C GLN A 40 9.05 0.26 -20.95
N SER A 41 9.97 -0.31 -21.74
CA SER A 41 9.93 -0.19 -23.22
C SER A 41 9.30 -1.39 -23.90
N ASP A 42 9.01 -2.47 -23.15
CA ASP A 42 8.27 -3.63 -23.64
C ASP A 42 6.76 -3.42 -23.43
N TYR A 43 6.07 -3.06 -24.51
CA TYR A 43 4.61 -2.91 -24.56
C TYR A 43 3.91 -4.18 -25.06
N SER A 44 4.56 -5.35 -24.99
CA SER A 44 3.94 -6.62 -25.35
C SER A 44 2.84 -7.02 -24.36
N GLU A 45 1.87 -7.80 -24.83
CA GLU A 45 0.82 -8.35 -23.97
C GLU A 45 1.40 -9.18 -22.80
N SER A 46 2.53 -9.86 -23.01
CA SER A 46 3.24 -10.59 -21.96
C SER A 46 3.79 -9.68 -20.86
N ALA A 47 4.34 -8.51 -21.22
CA ALA A 47 4.83 -7.55 -20.24
C ALA A 47 3.69 -6.95 -19.42
N TYR A 48 2.56 -6.61 -20.06
CA TYR A 48 1.35 -6.19 -19.36
C TYR A 48 0.81 -7.27 -18.41
N ARG A 49 0.75 -8.52 -18.85
CA ARG A 49 0.31 -9.63 -17.98
C ARG A 49 1.22 -9.80 -16.76
N HIS A 50 2.53 -9.76 -16.97
CA HIS A 50 3.49 -9.86 -15.87
C HIS A 50 3.33 -8.72 -14.86
N HIS A 51 3.06 -7.50 -15.34
CA HIS A 51 2.77 -6.33 -14.51
C HIS A 51 1.51 -6.49 -13.67
N ASP A 52 0.43 -6.96 -14.31
CA ASP A 52 -0.85 -7.20 -13.65
C ASP A 52 -0.72 -8.31 -12.57
N GLU A 53 0.02 -9.38 -12.88
CA GLU A 53 0.32 -10.47 -11.94
C GLU A 53 1.14 -9.96 -10.74
N HIS A 54 2.23 -9.22 -10.98
CA HIS A 54 3.01 -8.58 -9.91
C HIS A 54 2.15 -7.66 -9.04
N ASN A 55 1.33 -6.81 -9.67
CA ASN A 55 0.46 -5.90 -8.95
C ASN A 55 -0.67 -6.61 -8.19
N ALA A 56 -1.10 -7.78 -8.63
CA ALA A 56 -2.02 -8.62 -7.87
C ALA A 56 -1.35 -9.10 -6.57
N ASP A 57 -0.14 -9.64 -6.66
CA ASP A 57 0.63 -10.09 -5.49
C ASP A 57 0.89 -8.95 -4.51
N VAL A 58 1.30 -7.78 -5.01
CA VAL A 58 1.54 -6.59 -4.17
C VAL A 58 0.25 -6.10 -3.49
N ARG A 59 -0.92 -6.22 -4.13
CA ARG A 59 -2.20 -5.86 -3.51
C ARG A 59 -2.54 -6.79 -2.35
N GLU A 60 -2.23 -8.08 -2.46
CA GLU A 60 -2.39 -9.03 -1.35
C GLU A 60 -1.47 -8.67 -0.18
N ASP A 61 -0.22 -8.28 -0.47
CA ASP A 61 0.72 -7.80 0.56
C ASP A 61 0.24 -6.52 1.24
N ILE A 62 -0.28 -5.56 0.47
CA ILE A 62 -0.89 -4.33 1.00
C ILE A 62 -2.06 -4.67 1.92
N GLU A 63 -2.95 -5.59 1.53
CA GLU A 63 -4.08 -6.01 2.35
C GLU A 63 -3.60 -6.61 3.68
N LEU A 64 -2.60 -7.50 3.63
CA LEU A 64 -2.00 -8.10 4.83
C LEU A 64 -1.38 -7.05 5.74
N LYS A 65 -0.64 -6.08 5.20
CA LYS A 65 0.00 -5.00 5.98
C LYS A 65 -1.02 -3.99 6.51
N ALA A 66 -2.09 -3.72 5.77
CA ALA A 66 -3.21 -2.91 6.24
C ALA A 66 -3.93 -3.59 7.41
N GLY A 67 -4.14 -4.91 7.35
CA GLY A 67 -4.66 -5.71 8.46
C GLY A 67 -3.79 -5.59 9.71
N ALA A 68 -2.48 -5.77 9.57
CA ALA A 68 -1.53 -5.59 10.68
C ALA A 68 -1.56 -4.18 11.27
N LEU A 69 -1.74 -3.14 10.44
CA LEU A 69 -1.92 -1.77 10.92
C LEU A 69 -3.22 -1.61 11.72
N VAL A 70 -4.33 -2.18 11.25
CA VAL A 70 -5.61 -2.16 11.97
C VAL A 70 -5.46 -2.82 13.33
N GLU A 71 -4.83 -4.01 13.41
CA GLU A 71 -4.58 -4.70 14.67
C GLU A 71 -3.71 -3.88 15.64
N ALA A 72 -2.66 -3.23 15.12
CA ALA A 72 -1.79 -2.37 15.92
C ALA A 72 -2.52 -1.13 16.44
N LEU A 73 -3.40 -0.54 15.63
CA LEU A 73 -4.26 0.57 16.03
C LEU A 73 -5.29 0.12 17.07
N ASP A 74 -5.92 -1.04 16.89
CA ASP A 74 -6.87 -1.62 17.85
C ASP A 74 -6.21 -1.89 19.20
N ALA A 75 -4.98 -2.40 19.20
CA ALA A 75 -4.22 -2.61 20.43
C ALA A 75 -3.87 -1.29 21.14
N TRP A 76 -3.61 -0.22 20.38
CA TRP A 76 -3.20 1.06 20.93
C TRP A 76 -4.36 1.93 21.41
N LEU A 77 -5.39 2.07 20.58
CA LEU A 77 -6.51 2.98 20.80
C LEU A 77 -7.72 2.25 21.36
N GLY A 78 -7.80 0.92 21.26
CA GLY A 78 -8.98 0.13 21.58
C GLY A 78 -9.96 0.13 20.40
N SER A 79 -10.50 -1.04 20.06
CA SER A 79 -11.39 -1.24 18.91
C SER A 79 -12.64 -0.37 18.92
N ALA A 80 -13.20 -0.07 20.09
CA ALA A 80 -14.35 0.83 20.24
C ALA A 80 -14.06 2.30 19.84
N ASN A 81 -12.79 2.71 19.84
CA ASN A 81 -12.37 4.04 19.41
C ASN A 81 -12.07 4.11 17.90
N LEU A 82 -12.04 2.97 17.21
CA LEU A 82 -11.73 2.84 15.78
C LEU A 82 -12.93 2.44 14.92
N THR A 83 -14.03 2.01 15.54
CA THR A 83 -15.34 1.90 14.89
C THR A 83 -15.96 3.27 14.62
N ALA A 84 -15.29 4.11 13.84
CA ALA A 84 -15.99 5.12 13.06
C ALA A 84 -16.67 4.37 11.91
N THR A 85 -17.99 4.46 11.82
CA THR A 85 -18.78 3.92 10.70
C THR A 85 -18.05 4.26 9.40
N ALA A 86 -17.66 3.25 8.63
CA ALA A 86 -17.33 3.44 7.22
C ALA A 86 -18.57 4.09 6.60
N GLY A 87 -18.54 5.42 6.51
CA GLY A 87 -19.57 6.17 5.81
C GLY A 87 -19.67 5.60 4.42
N GLU A 88 -20.90 5.36 3.97
CA GLU A 88 -21.20 5.02 2.58
C GLU A 88 -20.24 5.76 1.66
N VAL A 89 -19.42 5.00 0.93
CA VAL A 89 -18.73 5.55 -0.24
C VAL A 89 -19.82 5.62 -1.31
N PRO A 90 -20.35 6.81 -1.66
CA PRO A 90 -21.28 6.90 -2.76
C PRO A 90 -20.56 6.40 -4.01
N ARG A 91 -21.16 5.39 -4.65
CA ARG A 91 -20.78 4.94 -6.00
C ARG A 91 -21.12 6.02 -7.02
#